data_AF-A0A7Y5Y9J6-F1
#
_entry.id   AF-A0A7Y5Y9J6-F1
#
_cell.length_a   1.000
_cell.length_b   1.000
_cell.length_c   1.000
_cell.angle_alpha   90.00
_cell.angle_beta   90.00
_cell.angle_gamma   90.00
#
_symmetry.space_group_name_H-M   'P 1'
#
loop_
_entity.id
_entity.type
_entity.pdbx_description
1 polymer ?
#
loop_
_entity_poly.entity_id
_entity_poly.type
_entity_poly.pdbx_seq_one_letter_code
_entity_poly.pdbx_strand_id
1 'polypeptide(L)'
;MRLRWEVEYRYVGITTKTASRRFYQHLRVAAGGRKTPFYDWVRKQDPAHLIADELDWIEGLAELGQAEMDWISYLRREGDRLLNLADGGLGPTGVVWSEAMREAARIRSTGRKTKRESGPGAPFYGKNHSLEQRAKWSRERKGTISGPNNPAYGKFGPDHPRYGQALSPESRAALSEARKGAGNPNFGKKASAETRAKMSAVRKGRTMPSSKRSAHTRHHTNKGIEKADCKYCVEDSAKPSLSSESESES
;
A
#
# COMPACT_ATOMS: atom_id res chain seq x y z
N MET A 1 26.05 -19.04 -17.01
CA MET A 1 27.11 -19.81 -16.33
C MET A 1 26.87 -21.30 -16.53
N ARG A 2 27.92 -21.99 -16.93
CA ARG A 2 27.92 -23.44 -17.22
C ARG A 2 29.31 -24.02 -17.00
N LEU A 3 29.43 -25.33 -17.12
CA LEU A 3 30.72 -26.00 -17.21
C LEU A 3 31.27 -25.87 -18.62
N ARG A 4 32.58 -25.71 -18.76
CA ARG A 4 33.23 -25.45 -20.06
C ARG A 4 32.99 -26.53 -21.12
N TRP A 5 32.69 -27.76 -20.70
CA TRP A 5 32.41 -28.90 -21.58
C TRP A 5 30.92 -29.22 -21.74
N GLU A 6 30.04 -28.62 -20.94
CA GLU A 6 28.59 -28.79 -21.07
C GLU A 6 28.03 -27.63 -21.88
N VAL A 7 27.05 -27.89 -22.74
CA VAL A 7 26.27 -26.83 -23.39
C VAL A 7 25.19 -26.30 -22.42
N GLU A 8 24.74 -27.16 -21.50
CA GLU A 8 23.68 -26.86 -20.53
C GLU A 8 24.06 -25.68 -19.62
N TYR A 9 23.23 -24.63 -19.65
CA TYR A 9 23.35 -23.55 -18.68
C TYR A 9 22.75 -23.95 -17.33
N ARG A 10 23.43 -23.53 -16.26
CA ARG A 10 22.97 -23.74 -14.87
C ARG A 10 22.49 -22.46 -14.21
N TYR A 11 22.87 -21.31 -14.74
CA TYR A 11 22.50 -20.02 -14.18
C TYR A 11 22.60 -18.91 -15.22
N VAL A 12 21.57 -18.08 -15.30
CA VAL A 12 21.54 -16.84 -16.06
C VAL A 12 21.47 -15.67 -15.10
N GLY A 13 22.13 -14.56 -15.41
CA GLY A 13 22.00 -13.37 -14.60
C GLY A 13 22.47 -12.13 -15.33
N ILE A 14 21.92 -10.98 -14.94
CA ILE A 14 22.31 -9.70 -15.52
C ILE A 14 23.52 -9.06 -14.83
N THR A 15 24.24 -8.25 -15.58
CA THR A 15 25.26 -7.35 -15.03
C THR A 15 25.39 -6.08 -15.86
N THR A 16 25.59 -4.95 -15.18
CA THR A 16 25.95 -3.67 -15.80
C THR A 16 27.48 -3.46 -15.84
N LYS A 17 28.25 -4.47 -15.44
CA LYS A 17 29.71 -4.53 -15.52
C LYS A 17 30.09 -5.67 -16.48
N THR A 18 31.38 -5.93 -16.65
CA THR A 18 31.83 -7.07 -17.47
C THR A 18 31.40 -8.42 -16.89
N ALA A 19 31.15 -9.40 -17.76
CA ALA A 19 30.78 -10.75 -17.34
C ALA A 19 31.84 -11.38 -16.44
N SER A 20 33.13 -11.18 -16.74
CA SER A 20 34.24 -11.66 -15.90
C SER A 20 34.16 -11.11 -14.48
N ARG A 21 33.87 -9.81 -14.30
CA ARG A 21 33.74 -9.21 -12.96
C ARG A 21 32.54 -9.80 -12.22
N ARG A 22 31.43 -10.05 -12.92
CA ARG A 22 30.25 -10.68 -12.32
C ARG A 22 30.50 -12.14 -11.94
N PHE A 23 31.25 -12.88 -12.76
CA PHE A 23 31.66 -14.25 -12.51
C PHE A 23 32.48 -14.36 -11.22
N TYR A 24 33.54 -13.56 -11.06
CA TYR A 24 34.33 -13.56 -9.82
C TYR A 24 33.52 -13.12 -8.59
N GLN A 25 32.53 -12.24 -8.75
CA GLN A 25 31.60 -11.93 -7.66
C GLN A 25 30.79 -13.15 -7.24
N HIS A 26 30.29 -13.94 -8.18
CA HIS A 26 29.56 -15.18 -7.86
C HIS A 26 30.44 -16.18 -7.12
N LEU A 27 31.70 -16.37 -7.55
CA LEU A 27 32.66 -17.23 -6.84
C LEU A 27 32.91 -16.75 -5.40
N ARG A 28 33.15 -15.45 -5.21
CA ARG A 28 33.33 -14.88 -3.87
C ARG A 28 32.10 -15.04 -2.97
N VAL A 29 30.91 -14.83 -3.51
CA VAL A 29 29.65 -14.98 -2.76
C VAL A 29 29.39 -16.45 -2.42
N ALA A 30 29.72 -17.37 -3.33
CA ALA A 30 29.66 -18.80 -3.08
C ALA A 30 30.58 -19.20 -1.92
N ALA A 31 31.84 -18.75 -1.95
CA ALA A 31 32.83 -18.97 -0.90
C ALA A 31 32.42 -18.34 0.45
N GLY A 32 31.72 -17.20 0.42
CA GLY A 32 31.15 -16.56 1.61
C GLY A 32 29.97 -17.32 2.25
N GLY A 33 29.60 -18.49 1.74
CA GLY A 33 28.62 -19.38 2.39
C GLY A 33 27.15 -19.02 2.14
N ARG A 34 26.84 -18.22 1.12
CA ARG A 34 25.44 -17.94 0.76
C ARG A 34 24.73 -19.24 0.34
N LYS A 35 23.61 -19.54 1.00
CA LYS A 35 22.82 -20.77 0.81
C LYS A 35 21.76 -20.59 -0.28
N THR A 36 22.02 -21.10 -1.48
CA THR A 36 21.06 -21.14 -2.60
C THR A 36 21.45 -22.31 -3.51
N PRO A 37 20.52 -22.95 -4.24
CA PRO A 37 20.83 -24.06 -5.14
C PRO A 37 21.99 -23.77 -6.11
N PHE A 38 22.01 -22.57 -6.72
CA PHE A 38 23.08 -22.12 -7.58
C PHE A 38 24.45 -22.06 -6.87
N TYR A 39 24.57 -21.35 -5.75
CA TYR A 39 25.84 -21.27 -5.01
C TYR A 39 26.27 -22.61 -4.40
N ASP A 40 25.32 -23.46 -4.02
CA ASP A 40 25.60 -24.82 -3.54
C ASP A 40 26.18 -25.68 -4.67
N TRP A 41 25.67 -25.53 -5.90
CA TRP A 41 26.23 -26.16 -7.10
C TRP A 41 27.62 -25.61 -7.43
N VAL A 42 27.81 -24.28 -7.43
CA VAL A 42 29.11 -23.64 -7.70
C VAL A 42 30.20 -24.16 -6.76
N ARG A 43 29.91 -24.30 -5.45
CA ARG A 43 30.88 -24.81 -4.47
C ARG A 43 31.28 -26.27 -4.68
N LYS A 44 30.49 -27.05 -5.43
CA LYS A 44 30.80 -28.45 -5.76
C LYS A 44 31.67 -28.57 -7.01
N GLN A 45 31.82 -27.49 -7.79
CA GLN A 45 32.62 -27.49 -9.01
C GLN A 45 34.02 -26.94 -8.76
N ASP A 46 34.97 -27.34 -9.59
CA ASP A 46 36.25 -26.66 -9.70
C ASP A 46 36.06 -25.31 -10.42
N PRO A 47 36.49 -24.17 -9.82
CA PRO A 47 36.42 -22.87 -10.48
C PRO A 47 37.07 -22.79 -11.86
N ALA A 48 38.10 -23.59 -12.14
CA ALA A 48 38.77 -23.63 -13.45
C ALA A 48 37.90 -24.19 -14.57
N HIS A 49 36.82 -24.89 -14.20
CA HIS A 49 35.88 -25.52 -15.13
C HIS A 49 34.60 -24.70 -15.35
N LEU A 50 34.38 -23.68 -14.52
CA LEU A 50 33.22 -22.79 -14.63
C LEU A 50 33.49 -21.65 -15.59
N ILE A 51 32.52 -21.36 -16.45
CA ILE A 51 32.56 -20.22 -17.37
C ILE A 51 31.28 -19.41 -17.32
N ALA A 52 31.40 -18.13 -17.65
CA ALA A 52 30.29 -17.20 -17.80
C ALA A 52 30.33 -16.62 -19.21
N ASP A 53 29.48 -17.15 -20.09
CA ASP A 53 29.31 -16.62 -21.44
C ASP A 53 28.47 -15.34 -21.43
N GLU A 54 28.80 -14.41 -22.32
CA GLU A 54 27.99 -13.25 -22.63
C GLU A 54 26.93 -13.67 -23.66
N LEU A 55 25.65 -13.64 -23.25
CA LEU A 55 24.53 -14.08 -24.09
C LEU A 55 23.96 -12.96 -24.95
N ASP A 56 23.89 -11.74 -24.41
CA ASP A 56 23.28 -10.59 -25.07
C ASP A 56 23.81 -9.27 -24.47
N TRP A 57 23.77 -8.20 -25.25
CA TRP A 57 24.16 -6.85 -24.84
C TRP A 57 23.05 -5.85 -25.13
N ILE A 58 22.44 -5.33 -24.05
CA ILE A 58 21.28 -4.45 -24.12
C ILE A 58 21.55 -3.16 -23.37
N GLU A 59 21.15 -2.04 -23.98
CA GLU A 59 21.12 -0.73 -23.37
C GLU A 59 19.78 -0.50 -22.66
N GLY A 60 19.83 -0.09 -21.39
CA GLY A 60 18.64 0.17 -20.59
C GLY A 60 18.39 -0.90 -19.52
N LEU A 61 18.08 -0.46 -18.30
CA LEU A 61 17.96 -1.36 -17.15
C LEU A 61 16.66 -2.18 -17.20
N ALA A 62 15.57 -1.60 -17.69
CA ALA A 62 14.28 -2.29 -17.76
C ALA A 62 14.32 -3.40 -18.83
N GLU A 63 14.92 -3.06 -19.97
CA GLU A 63 15.13 -3.92 -21.13
C GLU A 63 16.10 -5.06 -20.78
N LEU A 64 17.16 -4.78 -20.03
CA LEU A 64 18.08 -5.80 -19.52
C LEU A 64 17.37 -6.78 -18.57
N GLY A 65 16.44 -6.28 -17.74
CA GLY A 65 15.60 -7.13 -16.89
C GLY A 65 14.66 -8.02 -17.68
N GLN A 66 14.09 -7.51 -18.78
CA GLN A 66 13.23 -8.29 -19.69
C GLN A 66 14.03 -9.39 -20.38
N ALA A 67 15.21 -9.08 -20.91
CA ALA A 67 16.05 -10.07 -21.56
C ALA A 67 16.52 -11.19 -20.62
N GLU A 68 16.76 -10.88 -19.34
CA GLU A 68 17.03 -11.91 -18.32
C GLU A 68 15.89 -12.94 -18.27
N MET A 69 14.64 -12.45 -18.27
CA MET A 69 13.46 -13.30 -18.24
C MET A 69 13.31 -14.11 -19.53
N ASP A 70 13.56 -13.48 -20.67
CA ASP A 70 13.45 -14.12 -21.97
C ASP A 70 14.48 -15.25 -22.12
N TRP A 71 15.73 -15.03 -21.70
CA TRP A 71 16.77 -16.06 -21.70
C TRP A 71 16.48 -17.20 -20.71
N ILE A 72 16.01 -16.89 -19.50
CA ILE A 72 15.64 -17.93 -18.52
C ILE A 72 14.49 -18.79 -19.06
N SER A 73 13.49 -18.16 -19.66
CA SER A 73 12.34 -18.82 -20.28
C SER A 73 12.78 -19.70 -21.46
N TYR A 74 13.58 -19.15 -22.37
CA TYR A 74 14.09 -19.85 -23.54
C TYR A 74 14.89 -21.09 -23.15
N LEU A 75 15.90 -20.96 -22.29
CA LEU A 75 16.78 -22.07 -21.91
C LEU A 75 16.02 -23.17 -21.16
N ARG A 76 15.05 -22.82 -20.31
CA ARG A 76 14.20 -23.83 -19.66
C ARG A 76 13.34 -24.60 -20.65
N ARG A 77 12.86 -23.94 -21.71
CA ARG A 77 12.10 -24.60 -22.78
C ARG A 77 12.98 -25.54 -23.60
N GLU A 78 14.24 -25.18 -23.83
CA GLU A 78 15.23 -26.04 -24.50
C GLU A 78 15.70 -27.20 -23.61
N GLY A 79 15.34 -27.22 -22.32
CA GLY A 79 15.58 -28.32 -21.39
C GLY A 79 16.70 -28.08 -20.38
N ASP A 80 17.30 -26.88 -20.35
CA ASP A 80 18.34 -26.54 -19.38
C ASP A 80 17.79 -26.49 -17.96
N ARG A 81 18.45 -27.19 -17.03
CA ARG A 81 18.06 -27.20 -15.61
C ARG A 81 18.70 -26.02 -14.89
N LEU A 82 18.14 -24.83 -15.15
CA LEU A 82 18.55 -23.59 -14.51
C LEU A 82 18.30 -23.61 -12.99
N LEU A 83 19.29 -23.16 -12.22
CA LEU A 83 19.26 -23.01 -10.76
C LEU A 83 18.87 -21.59 -10.31
N ASN A 84 18.33 -20.80 -11.23
CA ASN A 84 17.75 -19.49 -10.97
C ASN A 84 16.57 -19.61 -9.99
N LEU A 85 16.60 -18.83 -8.90
CA LEU A 85 15.54 -18.82 -7.88
C LEU A 85 14.25 -18.14 -8.33
N ALA A 86 14.34 -17.25 -9.32
CA ALA A 86 13.25 -16.49 -9.88
C ALA A 86 13.39 -16.49 -11.40
N ASP A 87 12.31 -16.13 -12.08
CA ASP A 87 12.26 -16.08 -13.54
C ASP A 87 13.01 -14.88 -14.12
N GLY A 88 13.55 -13.98 -13.29
CA GLY A 88 14.37 -12.84 -13.68
C GLY A 88 13.75 -11.49 -13.28
N GLY A 89 14.20 -10.41 -13.91
CA GLY A 89 13.53 -9.11 -13.88
C GLY A 89 14.04 -8.11 -12.85
N LEU A 90 15.34 -8.13 -12.51
CA LEU A 90 16.05 -7.17 -11.61
C LEU A 90 16.29 -7.65 -10.16
N GLY A 91 16.75 -8.89 -9.97
CA GLY A 91 17.34 -9.36 -8.71
C GLY A 91 16.38 -10.09 -7.76
N PRO A 92 16.66 -10.16 -6.43
CA PRO A 92 15.89 -10.98 -5.48
C PRO A 92 14.43 -10.53 -5.31
N THR A 93 14.07 -9.37 -5.86
CA THR A 93 12.71 -8.84 -5.96
C THR A 93 11.80 -9.62 -6.91
N GLY A 94 12.37 -10.41 -7.84
CA GLY A 94 11.59 -11.25 -8.77
C GLY A 94 11.07 -12.56 -8.18
N VAL A 95 11.48 -12.92 -6.95
CA VAL A 95 10.95 -14.14 -6.29
C VAL A 95 9.51 -13.88 -5.90
N VAL A 96 8.56 -14.49 -6.63
CA VAL A 96 7.16 -14.51 -6.22
C VAL A 96 7.03 -15.51 -5.08
N TRP A 97 6.76 -14.99 -3.89
CA TRP A 97 6.55 -15.85 -2.72
C TRP A 97 5.26 -16.64 -2.89
N SER A 98 5.26 -17.92 -2.50
CA SER A 98 4.01 -18.66 -2.35
C SER A 98 3.21 -18.14 -1.14
N GLU A 99 1.92 -18.44 -1.09
CA GLU A 99 1.11 -18.11 0.09
C GLU A 99 1.69 -18.71 1.37
N ALA A 100 2.14 -19.97 1.32
CA ALA A 100 2.82 -20.63 2.43
C ALA A 100 4.09 -19.90 2.88
N MET A 101 4.90 -19.38 1.94
CA MET A 101 6.09 -18.60 2.27
C MET A 101 5.73 -17.26 2.93
N ARG A 102 4.69 -16.58 2.42
CA ARG A 102 4.20 -15.32 3.02
C ARG A 102 3.68 -15.57 4.43
N GLU A 103 2.92 -16.64 4.61
CA GLU A 103 2.37 -17.04 5.90
C GLU A 103 3.48 -17.39 6.91
N ALA A 104 4.47 -18.19 6.52
CA ALA A 104 5.60 -18.51 7.37
C ALA A 104 6.41 -17.26 7.79
N ALA A 105 6.56 -16.26 6.90
CA ALA A 105 7.17 -14.99 7.31
C ALA A 105 6.25 -14.12 8.18
N ARG A 106 4.94 -14.13 7.94
CA ARG A 106 3.96 -13.48 8.81
C ARG A 106 4.05 -14.05 10.22
N ILE A 107 4.02 -15.37 10.38
CA ILE A 107 4.16 -16.04 11.69
C ILE A 107 5.48 -15.66 12.37
N ARG A 108 6.61 -15.71 11.66
CA ARG A 108 7.94 -15.34 12.22
C ARG A 108 8.07 -13.87 12.62
N SER A 109 7.32 -12.98 11.98
CA SER A 109 7.38 -11.54 12.22
C SER A 109 6.34 -11.06 13.25
N THR A 110 5.19 -11.74 13.32
CA THR A 110 4.13 -11.46 14.27
C THR A 110 4.64 -11.71 15.68
N GLY A 111 4.53 -10.72 16.56
CA GLY A 111 5.00 -10.82 17.94
C GLY A 111 6.50 -10.61 18.16
N ARG A 112 7.29 -10.37 17.10
CA ARG A 112 8.70 -9.99 17.26
C ARG A 112 8.77 -8.61 17.95
N LYS A 113 9.31 -8.58 19.17
CA LYS A 113 9.57 -7.35 19.92
C LYS A 113 10.75 -6.60 19.31
N THR A 114 10.51 -5.89 18.21
CA THR A 114 11.49 -4.94 17.66
C THR A 114 11.53 -3.71 18.56
N LYS A 115 12.72 -3.35 19.07
CA LYS A 115 12.92 -2.07 19.73
C LYS A 115 12.65 -0.97 18.69
N ARG A 116 11.51 -0.29 18.81
CA ARG A 116 11.22 0.88 17.98
C ARG A 116 12.09 2.01 18.51
N GLU A 117 13.21 2.25 17.85
CA GLU A 117 14.04 3.40 18.13
C GLU A 117 13.34 4.63 17.54
N SER A 118 12.78 5.45 18.43
CA SER A 118 12.25 6.77 18.13
C SER A 118 13.09 7.83 18.84
N GLY A 119 13.14 9.04 18.29
CA GLY A 119 13.94 10.12 18.87
C GLY A 119 15.40 10.16 18.36
N PRO A 120 16.24 11.02 18.94
CA PRO A 120 17.60 11.32 18.46
C PRO A 120 18.53 10.14 18.19
N GLY A 121 18.34 9.00 18.86
CA GLY A 121 19.13 7.79 18.65
C GLY A 121 18.71 6.94 17.44
N ALA A 122 17.58 7.24 16.79
CA ALA A 122 17.10 6.43 15.67
C ALA A 122 17.90 6.73 14.37
N PRO A 123 18.23 5.73 13.54
CA PRO A 123 19.10 5.89 12.36
C PRO A 123 18.66 6.95 11.34
N PHE A 124 17.37 7.26 11.30
CA PHE A 124 16.75 8.22 10.40
C PHE A 124 16.13 9.42 11.13
N TYR A 125 16.38 9.59 12.43
CA TYR A 125 15.87 10.75 13.14
C TYR A 125 16.43 12.05 12.57
N GLY A 126 15.56 13.04 12.35
CA GLY A 126 15.92 14.34 11.79
C GLY A 126 16.33 14.32 10.31
N LYS A 127 16.41 13.14 9.66
CA LYS A 127 16.72 13.05 8.24
C LYS A 127 15.45 13.30 7.41
N ASN A 128 15.57 14.16 6.42
CA ASN A 128 14.51 14.46 5.46
C ASN A 128 14.94 14.04 4.05
N HIS A 129 13.99 13.58 3.24
CA HIS A 129 14.24 13.34 1.82
C HIS A 129 14.44 14.64 1.06
N SER A 130 15.27 14.62 0.01
CA SER A 130 15.46 15.77 -0.88
C SER A 130 14.14 16.19 -1.51
N LEU A 131 14.04 17.47 -1.87
CA LEU A 131 12.85 18.01 -2.55
C LEU A 131 12.57 17.26 -3.86
N GLU A 132 13.63 16.92 -4.61
CA GLU A 132 13.54 16.15 -5.86
C GLU A 132 12.96 14.75 -5.62
N GLN A 133 13.44 14.03 -4.60
CA GLN A 133 12.95 12.70 -4.29
C GLN A 133 11.48 12.73 -3.82
N ARG A 134 11.11 13.74 -3.02
CA ARG A 134 9.71 13.97 -2.63
C ARG A 134 8.83 14.26 -3.85
N ALA A 135 9.31 15.06 -4.79
CA ALA A 135 8.59 15.37 -6.03
C ALA A 135 8.42 14.14 -6.92
N LYS A 136 9.47 13.30 -7.07
CA LYS A 136 9.41 12.02 -7.79
C LYS A 136 8.32 11.11 -7.22
N TRP A 137 8.35 10.83 -5.92
CA TRP A 137 7.33 10.00 -5.29
C TRP A 137 5.93 10.60 -5.34
N SER A 138 5.81 11.92 -5.24
CA SER A 138 4.53 12.60 -5.41
C SER A 138 3.92 12.31 -6.79
N ARG A 139 4.73 12.41 -7.86
CA ARG A 139 4.30 12.07 -9.23
C ARG A 139 3.93 10.59 -9.36
N GLU A 140 4.78 9.69 -8.89
CA GLU A 140 4.55 8.24 -9.01
C GLU A 140 3.32 7.75 -8.24
N ARG A 141 3.04 8.35 -7.07
CA ARG A 141 1.89 7.94 -6.23
C ARG A 141 0.61 8.68 -6.54
N LYS A 142 0.65 9.72 -7.37
CA LYS A 142 -0.54 10.49 -7.69
C LYS A 142 -1.54 9.59 -8.42
N GLY A 143 -2.70 9.39 -7.81
CA GLY A 143 -3.79 8.60 -8.38
C GLY A 143 -3.79 7.10 -8.05
N THR A 144 -2.72 6.55 -7.48
CA THR A 144 -2.61 5.11 -7.21
C THR A 144 -3.61 4.60 -6.17
N ILE A 145 -3.95 5.43 -5.17
CA ILE A 145 -4.94 5.13 -4.13
C ILE A 145 -6.06 6.19 -4.21
N SER A 146 -6.66 6.32 -5.39
CA SER A 146 -7.75 7.27 -5.63
C SER A 146 -8.93 6.59 -6.30
N GLY A 147 -10.14 7.06 -5.97
CA GLY A 147 -11.36 6.47 -6.49
C GLY A 147 -11.42 4.96 -6.22
N PRO A 148 -11.90 4.16 -7.18
CA PRO A 148 -12.01 2.69 -7.06
C PRO A 148 -10.72 1.96 -6.69
N ASN A 149 -9.55 2.53 -6.99
CA ASN A 149 -8.26 1.92 -6.67
C ASN A 149 -7.90 2.00 -5.17
N ASN A 150 -8.62 2.83 -4.40
CA ASN A 150 -8.46 2.84 -2.95
C ASN A 150 -9.16 1.60 -2.35
N PRO A 151 -8.47 0.73 -1.58
CA PRO A 151 -9.07 -0.46 -0.96
C PRO A 151 -10.25 -0.17 -0.01
N ALA A 152 -10.38 1.06 0.45
CA ALA A 152 -11.48 1.55 1.27
C ALA A 152 -12.54 2.34 0.47
N TYR A 153 -12.41 2.46 -0.84
CA TYR A 153 -13.39 3.16 -1.67
C TYR A 153 -14.74 2.46 -1.65
N GLY A 154 -15.82 3.23 -1.50
CA GLY A 154 -17.19 2.71 -1.45
C GLY A 154 -17.55 1.96 -0.16
N LYS A 155 -16.59 1.72 0.75
CA LYS A 155 -16.85 1.09 2.05
C LYS A 155 -17.35 2.13 3.05
N PHE A 156 -18.56 1.92 3.58
CA PHE A 156 -19.18 2.78 4.58
C PHE A 156 -19.71 1.95 5.74
N GLY A 157 -19.95 2.58 6.90
CA GLY A 157 -20.49 1.87 8.04
C GLY A 157 -19.59 0.69 8.44
N PRO A 158 -20.16 -0.46 8.85
CA PRO A 158 -19.42 -1.65 9.30
C PRO A 158 -18.32 -2.14 8.35
N ASP A 159 -18.49 -1.95 7.05
CA ASP A 159 -17.51 -2.40 6.04
C ASP A 159 -16.24 -1.55 6.00
N HIS A 160 -16.29 -0.34 6.57
CA HIS A 160 -15.11 0.53 6.63
C HIS A 160 -14.15 0.02 7.72
N PRO A 161 -12.85 -0.17 7.43
CA PRO A 161 -11.88 -0.76 8.38
C PRO A 161 -11.74 -0.04 9.74
N ARG A 162 -12.19 1.22 9.81
CA ARG A 162 -12.17 2.05 11.03
C ARG A 162 -13.56 2.26 11.65
N TYR A 163 -14.58 1.54 11.20
CA TYR A 163 -15.90 1.64 11.81
C TYR A 163 -15.87 1.23 13.28
N GLY A 164 -16.62 1.94 14.11
CA GLY A 164 -16.62 1.74 15.57
C GLY A 164 -15.36 2.23 16.30
N GLN A 165 -14.29 2.65 15.60
CA GLN A 165 -13.11 3.19 16.24
C GLN A 165 -13.33 4.66 16.63
N ALA A 166 -13.37 4.94 17.93
CA ALA A 166 -13.38 6.30 18.47
C ALA A 166 -11.97 6.76 18.86
N LEU A 167 -11.69 8.05 18.69
CA LEU A 167 -10.50 8.68 19.30
C LEU A 167 -10.64 8.68 20.82
N SER A 168 -9.53 8.55 21.54
CA SER A 168 -9.53 8.72 22.99
C SER A 168 -10.00 10.14 23.36
N PRO A 169 -10.63 10.33 24.55
CA PRO A 169 -11.06 11.64 25.01
C PRO A 169 -9.93 12.69 24.97
N GLU A 170 -8.74 12.30 25.40
CA GLU A 170 -7.54 13.15 25.39
C GLU A 170 -7.12 13.57 23.97
N SER A 171 -7.04 12.61 23.03
CA SER A 171 -6.69 12.91 21.64
C SER A 171 -7.74 13.82 20.98
N ARG A 172 -9.02 13.62 21.31
CA ARG A 172 -10.11 14.46 20.83
C ARG A 172 -10.01 15.89 21.39
N ALA A 173 -9.68 16.04 22.67
CA ALA A 173 -9.47 17.34 23.30
C ALA A 173 -8.27 18.09 22.69
N ALA A 174 -7.14 17.41 22.50
CA ALA A 174 -5.94 17.99 21.91
C ALA A 174 -6.19 18.49 20.47
N LEU A 175 -6.86 17.68 19.64
CA LEU A 175 -7.25 18.09 18.28
C LEU A 175 -8.23 19.25 18.26
N SER A 176 -9.13 19.30 19.24
CA SER A 176 -10.09 20.39 19.40
C SER A 176 -9.36 21.70 19.72
N GLU A 177 -8.46 21.71 20.70
CA GLU A 177 -7.70 22.92 21.05
C GLU A 177 -6.79 23.40 19.93
N ALA A 178 -6.11 22.49 19.23
CA ALA A 178 -5.27 22.86 18.08
C ALA A 178 -6.04 23.53 16.93
N ARG A 179 -7.38 23.39 16.87
CA ARG A 179 -8.23 23.91 15.79
C ARG A 179 -9.21 25.00 16.23
N LYS A 180 -9.14 25.46 17.48
CA LYS A 180 -9.93 26.60 17.97
C LYS A 180 -9.14 27.89 17.91
N GLY A 181 -9.85 29.01 17.91
CA GLY A 181 -9.24 30.35 17.93
C GLY A 181 -8.17 30.50 16.84
N ALA A 182 -7.03 31.09 17.21
CA ALA A 182 -5.89 31.32 16.32
C ALA A 182 -5.25 30.03 15.75
N GLY A 183 -5.49 28.86 16.36
CA GLY A 183 -5.03 27.57 15.81
C GLY A 183 -5.79 27.13 14.55
N ASN A 184 -7.00 27.66 14.33
CA ASN A 184 -7.72 27.43 13.08
C ASN A 184 -7.02 28.18 11.92
N PRO A 185 -6.61 27.50 10.84
CA PRO A 185 -5.98 28.16 9.69
C PRO A 185 -6.83 29.27 9.03
N ASN A 186 -8.13 29.27 9.29
CA ASN A 186 -9.10 30.24 8.80
C ASN A 186 -9.53 31.28 9.86
N PHE A 187 -8.92 31.28 11.05
CA PHE A 187 -9.23 32.27 12.07
C PHE A 187 -8.99 33.69 11.56
N GLY A 188 -9.96 34.59 11.74
CA GLY A 188 -9.90 35.97 11.26
C GLY A 188 -10.02 36.15 9.74
N LYS A 189 -9.97 35.07 8.94
CA LYS A 189 -10.09 35.16 7.47
C LYS A 189 -11.56 35.24 7.07
N LYS A 190 -11.91 36.21 6.23
CA LYS A 190 -13.23 36.32 5.59
C LYS A 190 -13.14 35.83 4.14
N ALA A 191 -14.09 35.00 3.71
CA ALA A 191 -14.19 34.60 2.32
C ALA A 191 -14.46 35.83 1.43
N SER A 192 -13.78 35.93 0.28
CA SER A 192 -14.00 37.01 -0.69
C SER A 192 -15.44 37.01 -1.22
N ALA A 193 -15.92 38.15 -1.71
CA ALA A 193 -17.24 38.26 -2.32
C ALA A 193 -17.44 37.25 -3.47
N GLU A 194 -16.40 37.06 -4.30
CA GLU A 194 -16.39 36.08 -5.38
C GLU A 194 -16.52 34.63 -4.85
N THR A 195 -15.77 34.28 -3.79
CA THR A 195 -15.85 32.95 -3.17
C THR A 195 -17.23 32.69 -2.56
N ARG A 196 -17.81 33.72 -1.92
CA ARG A 196 -19.17 33.67 -1.38
C ARG A 196 -20.20 33.47 -2.49
N ALA A 197 -20.05 34.17 -3.63
CA ALA A 197 -20.92 34.02 -4.79
C ALA A 197 -20.83 32.61 -5.37
N LYS A 198 -19.62 32.04 -5.55
CA LYS A 198 -19.42 30.65 -6.00
C LYS A 198 -20.08 29.63 -5.05
N MET A 199 -19.85 29.76 -3.75
CA MET A 199 -20.50 28.89 -2.75
C MET A 199 -22.03 29.05 -2.76
N SER A 200 -22.54 30.27 -2.96
CA SER A 200 -23.96 30.55 -3.06
C SER A 200 -24.57 29.89 -4.29
N ALA A 201 -23.94 30.03 -5.46
CA ALA A 201 -24.38 29.42 -6.72
C ALA A 201 -24.48 27.89 -6.63
N VAL A 202 -23.50 27.23 -6.02
CA VAL A 202 -23.52 25.75 -5.81
C VAL A 202 -24.61 25.32 -4.82
N ARG A 203 -24.95 26.16 -3.83
CA ARG A 203 -26.02 25.88 -2.88
C ARG A 203 -27.41 26.21 -3.43
N LYS A 204 -27.51 27.17 -4.36
CA LYS A 204 -28.74 27.57 -5.01
C LYS A 204 -29.26 26.38 -5.83
N GLY A 205 -30.45 25.89 -5.47
CA GLY A 205 -31.05 24.70 -6.11
C GLY A 205 -30.73 23.36 -5.44
N ARG A 206 -29.87 23.30 -4.42
CA ARG A 206 -29.81 22.13 -3.55
C ARG A 206 -31.04 22.11 -2.66
N THR A 207 -31.83 21.04 -2.72
CA THR A 207 -32.95 20.80 -1.81
C THR A 207 -32.40 20.64 -0.39
N MET A 208 -32.41 21.73 0.39
CA MET A 208 -32.36 21.62 1.84
C MET A 208 -33.55 20.76 2.29
N PRO A 209 -33.50 20.05 3.42
CA PRO A 209 -34.65 19.32 3.93
C PRO A 209 -35.87 20.23 3.88
N SER A 210 -36.81 19.93 2.99
CA SER A 210 -37.76 20.92 2.47
C SER A 210 -38.78 21.35 3.51
N SER A 211 -38.87 20.63 4.63
CA SER A 211 -39.75 20.94 5.74
C SER A 211 -39.02 20.91 7.08
N LYS A 212 -39.50 21.74 8.01
CA LYS A 212 -39.07 21.73 9.42
C LYS A 212 -39.23 20.33 10.04
N ARG A 213 -40.13 19.48 9.52
CA ARG A 213 -40.32 18.07 9.92
C ARG A 213 -39.13 17.19 9.53
N SER A 214 -38.55 17.35 8.33
CA SER A 214 -37.37 16.56 7.93
C SER A 214 -36.12 16.91 8.74
N ALA A 215 -35.94 18.20 9.08
CA ALA A 215 -34.89 18.64 9.99
C ALA A 215 -35.09 18.07 11.42
N HIS A 216 -36.34 18.04 11.89
CA HIS A 216 -36.72 17.39 13.14
C HIS A 216 -36.37 15.89 13.13
N THR A 217 -36.83 15.12 12.14
CA THR A 217 -36.59 13.67 12.07
C THR A 217 -35.10 13.33 12.10
N ARG A 218 -34.24 14.10 11.41
CA ARG A 218 -32.80 13.84 11.41
C ARG A 218 -32.11 14.11 12.74
N HIS A 219 -32.63 15.02 13.56
CA HIS A 219 -31.97 15.46 14.79
C HIS A 219 -32.58 14.87 16.05
N HIS A 220 -33.90 14.74 16.08
CA HIS A 220 -34.67 14.23 17.21
C HIS A 220 -34.89 12.73 17.04
N THR A 221 -35.74 12.32 16.09
CA THR A 221 -36.13 10.92 15.88
C THR A 221 -34.93 9.99 15.59
N ASN A 222 -34.11 10.29 14.58
CA ASN A 222 -32.98 9.43 14.19
C ASN A 222 -31.84 9.38 15.23
N LYS A 223 -31.83 10.28 16.21
CA LYS A 223 -30.84 10.30 17.29
C LYS A 223 -31.44 9.95 18.66
N GLY A 224 -32.73 9.64 18.72
CA GLY A 224 -33.44 9.37 19.97
C GLY A 224 -33.49 10.56 20.94
N ILE A 225 -33.44 11.80 20.44
CA ILE A 225 -33.45 13.00 21.28
C ILE A 225 -34.86 13.59 21.27
N GLU A 226 -35.59 13.47 22.37
CA GLU A 226 -36.89 14.11 22.54
C GLU A 226 -36.76 15.41 23.31
N LYS A 227 -37.56 16.41 22.92
CA LYS A 227 -37.66 17.67 23.64
C LYS A 227 -39.11 18.11 23.75
N ALA A 228 -39.52 18.47 24.96
CA ALA A 228 -40.87 18.94 25.27
C ALA A 228 -41.23 20.28 24.59
N ASP A 229 -40.24 21.10 24.25
CA ASP A 229 -40.43 22.38 23.56
C ASP A 229 -40.52 22.25 22.03
N CYS A 230 -40.27 21.06 21.49
CA CYS A 230 -40.32 20.82 20.05
C CYS A 230 -41.72 20.39 19.63
N LYS A 231 -42.39 21.25 18.85
CA LYS A 231 -43.72 21.00 18.30
C LYS A 231 -43.88 19.60 17.67
N TYR A 232 -42.88 19.11 16.94
CA TYR A 232 -42.96 17.82 16.25
C TYR A 232 -42.72 16.62 17.17
N CYS A 233 -41.87 16.73 18.21
CA CYS A 233 -41.75 15.70 19.25
C CYS A 233 -43.10 15.55 19.98
N VAL A 234 -43.71 16.66 20.37
CA VAL A 234 -45.00 16.68 21.08
C VAL A 234 -46.11 16.08 20.21
N GLU A 235 -46.15 16.41 18.92
CA GLU A 235 -47.10 15.81 17.96
C GLU A 235 -46.87 14.30 17.75
N ASP A 236 -45.62 13.82 17.73
CA ASP A 236 -45.30 12.41 17.54
C ASP A 236 -45.58 11.59 18.82
N SER A 237 -45.33 12.15 20.01
CA SER A 237 -45.71 11.55 21.30
C SER A 237 -47.23 11.52 21.54
N ALA A 238 -47.99 12.41 20.90
CA ALA A 238 -49.44 12.48 21.02
C ALA A 238 -50.20 11.53 20.08
N LYS A 239 -49.51 10.82 19.17
CA LYS A 239 -50.13 9.82 18.31
C LYS A 239 -50.16 8.45 19.01
N PRO A 240 -51.32 7.77 19.09
CA PRO A 240 -51.37 6.41 19.61
C PRO A 240 -50.54 5.50 18.69
N SER A 241 -49.73 4.62 19.29
CA SER A 241 -48.91 3.65 18.57
C SER A 241 -49.81 2.68 17.80
N LEU A 242 -49.96 2.86 16.49
CA LEU A 242 -50.45 1.79 15.63
C LEU A 242 -49.32 0.76 15.49
N SER A 243 -49.32 -0.22 16.39
CA SER A 243 -48.57 -1.45 16.23
C SER A 243 -49.08 -2.16 14.97
N SER A 244 -48.16 -2.46 14.07
CA SER A 244 -48.38 -3.32 12.91
C SER A 244 -48.73 -4.74 13.37
N GLU A 245 -50.01 -5.07 13.40
CA GLU A 245 -50.49 -6.43 13.19
C GLU A 245 -50.89 -6.58 11.71
N SER A 246 -50.82 -7.82 11.19
CA SER A 246 -50.97 -8.28 9.79
C SER A 246 -49.65 -8.29 8.99
N GLU A 247 -49.17 -9.40 8.42
CA GLU A 247 -49.82 -10.65 8.00
C GLU A 247 -48.88 -11.85 8.22
N SER A 248 -49.33 -12.81 9.03
CA SER A 248 -48.97 -14.21 8.88
C SER A 248 -50.20 -14.90 8.29
N GLU A 249 -50.21 -15.20 7.00
CA GLU A 249 -51.12 -16.20 6.44
C GLU A 249 -50.60 -16.71 5.09
N SER A 250 -50.60 -18.05 4.98
CA SER A 250 -50.27 -18.94 3.86
C SER A 250 -48.80 -19.34 3.66
#